data_AF-A0A2V9TJ71-F1
#
_entry.id   AF-A0A2V9TJ71-F1
#
_cell.length_a   1.000
_cell.length_b   1.000
_cell.length_c   1.000
_cell.angle_alpha   90.00
_cell.angle_beta   90.00
_cell.angle_gamma   90.00
#
_symmetry.space_group_name_H-M   'P 1'
#
loop_
_entity.id
_entity.type
_entity.pdbx_description
1 polymer ?
#
loop_
_entity_poly.entity_id
_entity_poly.type
_entity_poly.pdbx_seq_one_letter_code
_entity_poly.pdbx_strand_id
1 'polypeptide(L)'
;RIEQRTPEWKELYNKRAGIEGTFSQGVRSVGLRRSRYRGLQKTHLQNIAIACAINLQRLTDHWSGVPPAETRSSAFVRLGQWVM
;
A
#
# COMPACT_ATOMS: atom_id res chain seq x y z
N ARG A 1 18.17 -5.26 14.36
CA ARG A 1 18.24 -3.86 13.82
C ARG A 1 19.51 -3.62 12.98
N ILE A 2 20.58 -4.43 13.05
CA ILE A 2 21.73 -4.38 12.13
C ILE A 2 21.42 -5.12 10.80
N GLU A 3 20.71 -6.24 10.88
CA GLU A 3 20.32 -7.08 9.74
C GLU A 3 19.51 -6.35 8.66
N GLN A 4 18.73 -5.33 9.01
CA GLN A 4 17.97 -4.51 8.05
C GLN A 4 18.85 -3.80 7.00
N ARG A 5 20.15 -3.65 7.29
CA ARG A 5 21.11 -3.03 6.38
C ARG A 5 21.66 -4.01 5.34
N THR A 6 21.52 -5.32 5.56
CA THR A 6 22.09 -6.31 4.64
C THR A 6 21.27 -6.40 3.35
N PRO A 7 21.90 -6.71 2.21
CA PRO A 7 21.22 -6.88 0.93
C PRO A 7 20.10 -7.93 0.98
N GLU A 8 20.35 -9.05 1.67
CA GLU A 8 19.44 -10.19 1.77
C GLU A 8 18.15 -9.80 2.52
N TRP A 9 18.29 -8.98 3.57
CA TRP A 9 17.14 -8.46 4.29
C TRP A 9 16.31 -7.53 3.40
N LYS A 10 16.97 -6.62 2.66
CA LYS A 10 16.28 -5.70 1.74
C LYS A 10 15.52 -6.44 0.65
N GLU A 11 16.12 -7.49 0.09
CA GLU A 11 15.47 -8.33 -0.91
C GLU A 11 14.24 -9.05 -0.35
N LEU A 12 14.35 -9.60 0.87
CA LEU A 12 13.20 -10.20 1.55
C LEU A 12 12.10 -9.18 1.82
N TYR A 13 12.47 -7.97 2.26
CA TYR A 13 11.51 -6.93 2.59
C TYR A 13 10.86 -6.28 1.37
N ASN A 14 11.56 -6.21 0.24
CA ASN A 14 11.01 -5.70 -1.03
C ASN A 14 9.77 -6.50 -1.48
N LYS A 15 9.66 -7.79 -1.11
CA LYS A 15 8.43 -8.57 -1.31
C LYS A 15 7.20 -7.96 -0.63
N ARG A 16 7.40 -7.18 0.46
CA ARG A 16 6.34 -6.48 1.19
C ARG A 16 6.05 -5.09 0.66
N ALA A 17 6.87 -4.52 -0.23
CA ALA A 17 6.62 -3.17 -0.77
C ALA A 17 5.20 -3.06 -1.39
N GLY A 18 4.70 -4.14 -1.99
CA GLY A 18 3.34 -4.20 -2.54
C GLY A 18 2.21 -4.11 -1.50
N ILE A 19 2.41 -4.60 -0.26
CA ILE A 19 1.37 -4.56 0.77
C ILE A 19 1.17 -3.15 1.30
N GLU A 20 2.25 -2.40 1.50
CA GLU A 20 2.19 -1.02 1.98
C GLU A 20 1.47 -0.12 0.97
N GLY A 21 1.75 -0.28 -0.33
CA GLY A 21 1.03 0.41 -1.40
C GLY A 21 -0.47 0.09 -1.42
N THR A 22 -0.83 -1.18 -1.24
CA THR A 22 -2.22 -1.63 -1.18
C THR A 22 -2.98 -1.04 0.03
N PHE A 23 -2.36 -1.03 1.20
CA PHE A 23 -2.93 -0.36 2.37
C PHE A 23 -3.10 1.14 2.13
N SER A 24 -2.08 1.79 1.56
CA SER A 24 -2.11 3.20 1.18
C SER A 24 -3.32 3.53 0.29
N GLN A 25 -3.55 2.71 -0.74
CA GLN A 25 -4.68 2.82 -1.64
C GLN A 25 -6.00 2.64 -0.86
N GLY A 26 -6.15 1.52 -0.14
CA GLY A 26 -7.36 1.23 0.63
C GLY A 26 -7.73 2.31 1.65
N VAL A 27 -6.74 2.93 2.30
CA VAL A 27 -6.97 4.01 3.26
C VAL A 27 -7.45 5.29 2.57
N ARG A 28 -6.86 5.66 1.43
CA ARG A 28 -7.14 6.94 0.76
C ARG A 28 -8.36 6.92 -0.16
N SER A 29 -8.62 5.80 -0.84
CA SER A 29 -9.71 5.74 -1.83
C SER A 29 -11.03 5.22 -1.25
N VAL A 30 -10.98 4.23 -0.36
CA VAL A 30 -12.17 3.45 0.04
C VAL A 30 -12.39 3.36 1.56
N GLY A 31 -11.62 4.12 2.35
CA GLY A 31 -11.88 4.29 3.79
C GLY A 31 -11.62 3.05 4.65
N LEU A 32 -10.61 2.24 4.30
CA LEU A 32 -10.29 0.94 4.94
C LEU A 32 -10.18 0.96 6.48
N ARG A 33 -9.84 2.10 7.12
CA ARG A 33 -9.65 2.17 8.58
C ARG A 33 -10.95 2.22 9.39
N ARG A 34 -12.11 2.32 8.75
CA ARG A 34 -13.40 2.46 9.45
C ARG A 34 -14.39 1.42 8.95
N SER A 35 -14.82 0.52 9.83
CA SER A 35 -16.00 -0.32 9.58
C SER A 35 -17.25 0.53 9.81
N ARG A 36 -18.11 0.64 8.80
CA ARG A 36 -19.38 1.36 8.89
C ARG A 36 -20.47 0.50 9.53
N TYR A 37 -20.24 -0.82 9.58
CA TYR A 37 -21.19 -1.79 10.07
C TYR A 37 -20.76 -2.34 11.43
N ARG A 38 -21.77 -2.64 12.26
CA ARG A 38 -21.55 -3.30 13.56
C ARG A 38 -21.57 -4.82 13.37
N GLY A 39 -20.63 -5.50 14.03
CA GLY A 39 -20.49 -6.95 13.99
C GLY A 39 -19.44 -7.45 12.98
N LEU A 40 -18.82 -8.60 13.30
CA LEU A 40 -17.72 -9.17 12.53
C LEU A 40 -18.15 -9.63 11.13
N GLN A 41 -19.33 -10.24 11.00
CA GLN A 41 -19.84 -10.72 9.71
C GLN A 41 -19.99 -9.59 8.68
N LYS A 42 -20.57 -8.45 9.10
CA LYS A 42 -20.73 -7.28 8.22
C LYS A 42 -19.40 -6.58 7.94
N THR A 43 -18.50 -6.55 8.93
CA THR A 43 -17.14 -6.01 8.75
C THR A 43 -16.34 -6.86 7.74
N HIS A 44 -16.47 -8.19 7.81
CA HIS A 44 -15.85 -9.10 6.87
C HIS A 44 -16.37 -8.86 5.44
N LEU A 45 -17.69 -8.73 5.27
CA LEU A 45 -18.27 -8.37 3.97
C LEU A 45 -17.74 -7.02 3.46
N GLN A 46 -17.64 -6.01 4.32
CA GLN A 46 -17.05 -4.72 3.95
C GLN A 46 -15.59 -4.87 3.49
N ASN A 47 -14.79 -5.69 4.17
CA ASN A 47 -13.39 -5.93 3.78
C ASN A 47 -13.27 -6.63 2.43
N ILE A 48 -14.13 -7.61 2.14
CA ILE A 48 -14.19 -8.24 0.81
C ILE A 48 -14.57 -7.20 -0.24
N ALA A 49 -15.60 -6.39 0.00
CA ALA A 49 -16.03 -5.35 -0.93
C ALA A 49 -14.91 -4.32 -1.19
N ILE A 50 -14.13 -3.95 -0.16
CA ILE A 50 -12.96 -3.08 -0.31
C ILE A 50 -11.88 -3.76 -1.17
N ALA A 51 -11.58 -5.04 -0.96
CA ALA A 51 -10.62 -5.78 -1.78
C ALA A 51 -11.06 -5.81 -3.26
N CYS A 52 -12.35 -6.06 -3.52
CA CYS A 52 -12.91 -5.98 -4.87
C CYS A 52 -12.76 -4.57 -5.47
N ALA A 53 -13.09 -3.52 -4.71
CA ALA A 53 -12.98 -2.13 -5.18
C ALA A 53 -11.54 -1.74 -5.54
N ILE A 54 -10.56 -2.18 -4.75
CA ILE A 54 -9.13 -1.98 -5.04
C ILE A 54 -8.74 -2.66 -6.37
N ASN A 55 -9.17 -3.90 -6.59
CA ASN A 55 -8.88 -4.63 -7.83
C ASN A 55 -9.55 -3.96 -9.04
N LEU A 56 -10.80 -3.52 -8.91
CA LEU A 56 -11.50 -2.79 -9.98
C LEU A 56 -10.78 -1.49 -10.32
N GLN A 57 -10.38 -0.68 -9.32
CA GLN A 57 -9.62 0.55 -9.57
C GLN A 57 -8.32 0.25 -10.34
N ARG A 58 -7.57 -0.79 -9.96
CA ARG A 58 -6.33 -1.16 -10.64
C ARG A 58 -6.56 -1.61 -12.09
N LEU A 59 -7.64 -2.35 -12.36
CA LEU A 59 -8.02 -2.73 -13.72
C LEU A 59 -8.38 -1.50 -14.54
N THR A 60 -9.15 -0.57 -13.98
CA THR A 60 -9.48 0.70 -14.63
C THR A 60 -8.23 1.53 -14.94
N ASP A 61 -7.31 1.66 -13.98
CA ASP A 61 -6.04 2.38 -14.15
C ASP A 61 -5.20 1.73 -15.27
N HIS A 62 -5.11 0.39 -15.26
CA HIS A 62 -4.38 -0.37 -16.27
C HIS A 62 -4.95 -0.16 -17.69
N TRP A 63 -6.27 -0.29 -17.85
CA TRP A 63 -6.93 -0.06 -19.14
C TRP A 63 -6.84 1.39 -19.61
N SER A 64 -6.76 2.34 -18.67
CA SER A 64 -6.60 3.76 -18.98
C SER A 64 -5.13 4.16 -19.24
N GLY A 65 -4.19 3.21 -19.17
CA GLY A 65 -2.76 3.47 -19.33
C GLY A 65 -2.15 4.31 -18.20
N VAL A 66 -2.80 4.37 -17.03
CA VAL A 66 -2.30 5.11 -15.87
C VAL A 66 -1.15 4.29 -15.25
N PRO A 67 0.08 4.85 -15.16
CA PRO A 67 1.20 4.13 -14.58
C PRO A 67 1.01 3.94 -13.06
N PRO A 68 1.58 2.86 -12.47
CA PRO A 68 1.61 2.70 -11.03
C PRO A 68 2.26 3.90 -10.33
N ALA A 69 1.68 4.33 -9.21
CA ALA A 69 2.23 5.45 -8.44
C ALA A 69 3.65 5.14 -7.94
N GLU A 70 4.55 6.10 -8.11
CA GLU A 70 5.93 5.99 -7.61
C GLU A 70 5.98 6.04 -6.08
N THR A 71 7.00 5.39 -5.51
CA THR A 71 7.22 5.42 -4.07
C THR A 71 7.65 6.81 -3.65
N ARG A 72 6.79 7.52 -2.89
CA ARG A 72 7.09 8.85 -2.39
C ARG A 72 8.30 8.83 -1.44
N SER A 73 9.39 9.49 -1.83
CA SER A 73 10.51 9.77 -0.92
C SER A 73 10.11 10.84 0.11
N SER A 74 10.24 10.54 1.40
CA SER A 74 9.98 11.52 2.46
C SER A 74 11.06 12.60 2.47
N ALA A 75 10.75 13.78 3.04
CA ALA A 75 11.73 14.87 3.18
C ALA A 75 12.98 14.42 3.97
N PHE A 76 12.80 13.54 4.95
CA PHE A 76 13.89 12.96 5.73
C PHE A 76 14.82 12.07 4.90
N VAL A 77 14.27 11.23 4.00
CA VAL A 77 15.09 10.41 3.09
C VAL A 77 15.91 11.30 2.16
N ARG A 78 15.32 12.38 1.63
CA ARG A 78 16.01 13.31 0.75
C ARG A 78 17.15 14.06 1.45
N LEU A 79 16.97 14.44 2.72
CA LEU A 79 18.04 15.04 3.52
C LEU A 79 19.21 14.07 3.72
N GLY A 80 18.94 12.80 4.02
CA GLY A 80 19.98 11.78 4.19
C GLY A 80 20.76 11.46 2.91
N GLN A 81 20.14 11.60 1.73
CA GLN A 81 20.81 11.44 0.43
C GLN A 81 21.71 12.62 0.05
N TRP A 82 21.51 13.80 0.66
CA TRP A 82 22.28 15.00 0.34
C TRP A 82 23.56 15.13 1.18
N VAL A 83 23.61 14.43 2.32
CA VAL A 83 24.74 14.48 3.29
C VAL A 83 25.75 13.35 3.04
N MET A 84 25.52 12.49 2.06
CA MET A 84 26.39 11.38 1.66
C MET A 84 26.88 11.58 0.23
#